data_AF-A0AB72VEJ9-F1
#
_entry.id   AF-A0AB72VEJ9-F1
#
_cell.length_a   1.000
_cell.length_b   1.000
_cell.length_c   1.000
_cell.angle_alpha   90.00
_cell.angle_beta   90.00
_cell.angle_gamma   90.00
#
_symmetry.space_group_name_H-M   'P 1'
#
loop_
_entity.id
_entity.type
_entity.pdbx_description
1 polymer ?
#
loop_
_entity_poly.entity_id
_entity_poly.type
_entity_poly.pdbx_seq_one_letter_code
_entity_poly.pdbx_strand_id
1 'polypeptide(L)'
;MTTQTPTLNTWAHPSTGEVRYYLNNWETLAGFEVHRYNTGNVSSFYINGEKVANGRYGNYGGKIWVSEAGEVHINLSQAFYTSELIDAEKLEKDLREAALKLWKENYAPKQEDAEEAPVEAPEVTAEWEQELRNTISAAKAEAILASPEAIAVLLDDEKRFEPQYKEGYAKAKKILGTRGVLAVWQFQPGK
;
A
#
# COMPACT_ATOMS: atom_id res chain seq x y z
N MET A 1 -27.20 -15.02 16.36
CA MET A 1 -25.82 -14.56 16.61
C MET A 1 -25.35 -13.90 15.34
N THR A 2 -24.85 -12.67 15.40
CA THR A 2 -24.44 -11.95 14.20
C THR A 2 -22.95 -12.15 14.03
N THR A 3 -22.56 -13.16 13.25
CA THR A 3 -21.19 -13.23 12.71
C THR A 3 -21.03 -11.98 11.86
N GLN A 4 -20.30 -11.00 12.35
CA GLN A 4 -20.14 -9.74 11.64
C GLN A 4 -19.20 -9.99 10.46
N THR A 5 -19.66 -9.73 9.25
CA THR A 5 -18.84 -9.83 8.05
C THR A 5 -17.66 -8.86 8.15
N PRO A 6 -16.46 -9.24 7.70
CA PRO A 6 -15.34 -8.32 7.59
C PRO A 6 -15.69 -7.11 6.72
N THR A 7 -15.32 -5.91 7.17
CA THR A 7 -15.56 -4.65 6.46
C THR A 7 -14.32 -3.77 6.52
N LEU A 8 -14.22 -2.80 5.62
CA LEU A 8 -13.15 -1.81 5.63
C LEU A 8 -13.65 -0.48 6.22
N ASN A 9 -12.84 0.12 7.10
CA ASN A 9 -12.98 1.51 7.51
C ASN A 9 -11.77 2.33 7.07
N THR A 10 -12.03 3.50 6.51
CA THR A 10 -10.99 4.44 6.10
C THR A 10 -10.52 5.28 7.27
N TRP A 11 -9.21 5.51 7.34
CA TRP A 11 -8.58 6.43 8.26
C TRP A 11 -7.50 7.23 7.53
N ALA A 12 -7.51 8.55 7.67
CA ALA A 12 -6.48 9.42 7.14
C ALA A 12 -5.61 9.94 8.29
N HIS A 13 -4.29 9.85 8.10
CA HIS A 13 -3.33 10.34 9.08
C HIS A 13 -3.42 11.88 9.16
N PRO A 14 -3.69 12.46 10.34
CA PRO A 14 -4.02 13.88 10.45
C PRO A 14 -2.89 14.83 10.03
N SER A 15 -1.62 14.40 10.16
CA SER A 15 -0.47 15.22 9.81
C SER A 15 0.23 14.87 8.48
N THR A 16 0.05 13.66 7.95
CA THR A 16 0.74 13.21 6.72
C THR A 16 -0.21 13.02 5.54
N GLY A 17 -1.52 12.99 5.79
CA GLY A 17 -2.53 12.71 4.77
C GLY A 17 -2.59 11.24 4.33
N GLU A 18 -1.74 10.37 4.88
CA GLU A 18 -1.68 8.96 4.51
C GLU A 18 -3.02 8.26 4.79
N VAL A 19 -3.61 7.68 3.74
CA VAL A 19 -4.89 6.95 3.84
C VAL A 19 -4.64 5.47 4.10
N ARG A 20 -5.36 4.92 5.07
CA ARG A 20 -5.34 3.50 5.45
C ARG A 20 -6.76 2.96 5.49
N TYR A 21 -6.94 1.75 5.00
CA TYR A 21 -8.21 1.03 5.01
C TYR A 21 -8.10 -0.15 5.97
N TYR A 22 -8.60 0.02 7.19
CA TYR A 22 -8.53 -1.00 8.24
C TYR A 22 -9.59 -2.07 8.04
N LEU A 23 -9.17 -3.34 8.07
CA LEU A 23 -10.06 -4.49 8.09
C LEU A 23 -10.61 -4.67 9.51
N ASN A 24 -11.91 -4.45 9.67
CA ASN A 24 -12.64 -4.69 10.91
C ASN A 24 -13.29 -6.07 10.90
N ASN A 25 -13.61 -6.58 12.09
CA ASN A 25 -14.23 -7.90 12.30
C ASN A 25 -13.40 -9.04 11.69
N TRP A 26 -12.09 -8.83 11.51
CA TRP A 26 -11.16 -9.80 10.97
C TRP A 26 -11.01 -11.01 11.90
N GLU A 27 -11.34 -10.86 13.17
CA GLU A 27 -11.35 -11.92 14.18
C GLU A 27 -12.26 -13.09 13.77
N THR A 28 -13.28 -12.84 12.94
CA THR A 28 -14.13 -13.89 12.38
C THR A 28 -13.36 -14.82 11.42
N LEU A 29 -12.36 -14.30 10.70
CA LEU A 29 -11.47 -15.09 9.85
C LEU A 29 -10.48 -15.92 10.69
N ALA A 30 -10.13 -15.43 11.89
CA ALA A 30 -9.36 -16.18 12.87
C ALA A 30 -10.19 -17.23 13.63
N GLY A 31 -11.49 -17.39 13.29
CA GLY A 31 -12.39 -18.33 13.94
C GLY A 31 -12.76 -17.95 15.37
N PHE A 32 -12.68 -16.66 15.71
CA PHE A 32 -12.99 -16.20 17.06
C PHE A 32 -14.49 -16.10 17.29
N GLU A 33 -14.94 -16.67 18.41
CA GLU A 33 -16.28 -16.46 18.92
C GLU A 33 -16.18 -15.88 20.34
N VAL A 34 -16.59 -14.63 20.48
CA VAL A 34 -16.49 -13.88 21.75
C VAL A 34 -17.88 -13.57 22.25
N HIS A 35 -18.20 -14.09 23.43
CA HIS A 35 -19.42 -13.75 24.14
C HIS A 35 -19.09 -12.72 25.21
N ARG A 36 -20.02 -11.78 25.43
CA ARG A 36 -19.88 -10.72 26.41
C ARG A 36 -21.06 -10.70 27.35
N TYR A 37 -20.81 -10.31 28.59
CA TYR A 37 -21.85 -9.88 29.51
C TYR A 37 -22.44 -8.54 29.03
N ASN A 38 -23.62 -8.18 29.54
CA ASN A 38 -24.25 -6.88 29.27
C ASN A 38 -23.37 -5.68 29.71
N THR A 39 -22.40 -5.92 30.61
CA THR A 39 -21.40 -4.94 31.04
C THR A 39 -20.24 -4.74 30.05
N GLY A 40 -20.21 -5.49 28.95
CA GLY A 40 -19.15 -5.44 27.92
C GLY A 40 -17.95 -6.37 28.18
N ASN A 41 -17.85 -6.94 29.38
CA ASN A 41 -16.80 -7.89 29.73
C ASN A 41 -16.95 -9.22 29.00
N VAL A 42 -15.83 -9.85 28.62
CA VAL A 42 -15.84 -11.16 27.93
C VAL A 42 -16.31 -12.27 28.89
N SER A 43 -17.41 -12.93 28.54
CA SER A 43 -17.97 -14.05 29.29
C SER A 43 -17.42 -15.40 28.84
N SER A 44 -17.21 -15.59 27.54
CA SER A 44 -16.55 -16.78 26.99
C SER A 44 -15.87 -16.46 25.67
N PHE A 45 -14.82 -17.20 25.36
CA PHE A 45 -14.02 -17.04 24.15
C PHE A 45 -13.74 -18.41 23.56
N TYR A 46 -14.00 -18.56 22.26
CA TYR A 46 -13.70 -19.76 21.49
C TYR A 46 -12.82 -19.41 20.29
N ILE A 47 -11.97 -20.36 19.91
CA ILE A 47 -11.17 -20.31 18.69
C ILE A 47 -11.48 -21.59 17.92
N ASN A 48 -12.01 -21.48 16.70
CA ASN A 48 -12.39 -22.62 15.87
C ASN A 48 -13.32 -23.62 16.60
N GLY A 49 -14.25 -23.10 17.41
CA GLY A 49 -15.18 -23.91 18.22
C GLY A 49 -14.60 -24.47 19.53
N GLU A 50 -13.30 -24.33 19.77
CA GLU A 50 -12.66 -24.77 21.01
C GLU A 50 -12.67 -23.68 22.08
N LYS A 51 -13.11 -24.04 23.29
CA LYS A 51 -13.21 -23.07 24.39
C LYS A 51 -11.84 -22.72 24.95
N VAL A 52 -11.52 -21.43 24.96
CA VAL A 52 -10.30 -20.88 25.54
C VAL A 52 -10.64 -20.08 26.80
N ALA A 53 -9.71 -20.00 27.74
CA ALA A 53 -9.85 -19.12 28.91
C ALA A 53 -10.14 -17.68 28.46
N ASN A 54 -11.26 -17.11 28.90
CA ASN A 54 -11.72 -15.78 28.51
C ASN A 54 -10.69 -14.67 28.80
N GLY A 55 -9.93 -14.78 29.89
CA GLY A 55 -8.83 -13.86 30.22
C GLY A 55 -7.71 -13.82 29.18
N ARG A 56 -7.58 -14.84 28.31
CA ARG A 56 -6.59 -14.86 27.23
C ARG A 56 -7.02 -14.05 26.01
N TYR A 57 -8.29 -13.64 25.90
CA TYR A 57 -8.77 -12.87 24.74
C TYR A 57 -7.95 -11.59 24.51
N GLY A 58 -7.55 -10.89 25.57
CA GLY A 58 -6.72 -9.68 25.47
C GLY A 58 -5.33 -9.92 24.87
N ASN A 59 -4.85 -11.16 24.83
CA ASN A 59 -3.57 -11.50 24.20
C ASN A 59 -3.67 -11.59 22.67
N TYR A 60 -4.88 -11.74 22.12
CA TYR A 60 -5.11 -11.90 20.68
C TYR A 60 -5.53 -10.57 20.03
N GLY A 61 -4.63 -9.58 20.12
CA GLY A 61 -4.80 -8.29 19.47
C GLY A 61 -4.16 -8.25 18.08
N GLY A 62 -4.69 -7.41 17.20
CA GLY A 62 -4.11 -7.22 15.88
C GLY A 62 -4.71 -6.04 15.13
N LYS A 63 -4.00 -5.60 14.10
CA LYS A 63 -4.44 -4.58 13.15
C LYS A 63 -4.07 -5.04 11.75
N ILE A 64 -5.04 -5.01 10.86
CA ILE A 64 -4.86 -5.28 9.44
C ILE A 64 -5.33 -4.05 8.68
N TRP A 65 -4.50 -3.54 7.78
CA TRP A 65 -4.90 -2.43 6.92
C TRP A 65 -4.27 -2.52 5.54
N VAL A 66 -4.96 -1.93 4.57
CA VAL A 66 -4.45 -1.73 3.22
C VAL A 66 -4.04 -0.27 3.06
N SER A 67 -2.90 0.00 2.45
CA SER A 67 -2.52 1.37 2.03
C SER A 67 -3.28 1.79 0.77
N GLU A 68 -3.23 3.07 0.43
CA GLU A 68 -3.77 3.57 -0.84
C GLU A 68 -3.12 2.94 -2.08
N ALA A 69 -1.86 2.51 -1.98
CA ALA A 69 -1.14 1.77 -3.03
C ALA A 69 -1.54 0.29 -3.11
N GLY A 70 -2.48 -0.19 -2.29
CA GLY A 70 -2.89 -1.59 -2.26
C GLY A 70 -1.93 -2.52 -1.50
N GLU A 71 -0.99 -1.97 -0.73
CA GLU A 71 -0.11 -2.79 0.12
C GLU A 71 -0.84 -3.23 1.39
N VAL A 72 -0.87 -4.54 1.63
CA VAL A 72 -1.50 -5.09 2.84
C VAL A 72 -0.48 -5.20 3.97
N HIS A 73 -0.83 -4.60 5.10
CA HIS A 73 -0.08 -4.65 6.34
C HIS A 73 -0.85 -5.47 7.37
N ILE A 74 -0.17 -6.45 7.97
CA ILE A 74 -0.70 -7.32 9.00
C ILE A 74 0.19 -7.16 10.23
N ASN A 75 -0.42 -6.79 11.35
CA ASN A 75 0.24 -6.71 12.64
C ASN A 75 -0.59 -7.51 13.64
N LEU A 76 -0.17 -8.75 13.91
CA LEU A 76 -0.81 -9.64 14.87
C LEU A 76 0.07 -9.79 16.12
N SER A 77 -0.55 -10.05 17.26
CA SER A 77 0.18 -10.36 18.48
C SER A 77 0.93 -11.70 18.39
N GLN A 78 1.95 -11.86 19.23
CA GLN A 78 2.73 -13.10 19.29
C GLN A 78 1.86 -14.35 19.57
N ALA A 79 0.72 -14.17 20.26
CA ALA A 79 -0.18 -15.27 20.62
C ALA A 79 -0.71 -16.05 19.42
N PHE A 80 -0.83 -15.42 18.25
CA PHE A 80 -1.27 -16.08 17.01
C PHE A 80 -0.23 -17.11 16.53
N TYR A 81 1.05 -16.78 16.61
CA TYR A 81 2.14 -17.64 16.14
C TYR A 81 2.50 -18.77 17.09
N THR A 82 2.06 -18.67 18.36
CA THR A 82 2.30 -19.69 19.39
C THR A 82 1.06 -20.54 19.70
N SER A 83 -0.08 -20.23 19.08
CA SER A 83 -1.32 -20.96 19.31
C SER A 83 -1.35 -22.24 18.50
N GLU A 84 -1.68 -23.36 19.14
CA GLU A 84 -1.93 -24.63 18.43
C GLU A 84 -3.29 -24.64 17.72
N LEU A 85 -4.19 -23.72 18.10
CA LEU A 85 -5.55 -23.64 17.57
C LEU A 85 -5.65 -22.80 16.29
N ILE A 86 -4.56 -22.12 15.91
CA ILE A 86 -4.52 -21.20 14.78
C ILE A 86 -3.35 -21.58 13.89
N ASP A 87 -3.65 -21.87 12.64
CA ASP A 87 -2.64 -21.90 11.58
C ASP A 87 -2.34 -20.45 11.17
N ALA A 88 -1.24 -19.90 11.68
CA ALA A 88 -0.88 -18.50 11.48
C ALA A 88 -0.59 -18.18 10.01
N GLU A 89 0.06 -19.08 9.27
CA GLU A 89 0.38 -18.87 7.85
C GLU A 89 -0.90 -18.83 7.01
N LYS A 90 -1.81 -19.77 7.26
CA LYS A 90 -3.11 -19.78 6.62
C LYS A 90 -3.91 -18.52 6.98
N LEU A 91 -3.93 -18.13 8.26
CA LEU A 91 -4.65 -16.95 8.70
C LEU A 91 -4.12 -15.69 8.02
N GLU A 92 -2.80 -15.49 7.95
CA GLU A 92 -2.22 -14.33 7.26
C GLU A 92 -2.59 -14.27 5.79
N LYS A 93 -2.61 -15.42 5.12
CA LYS A 93 -3.06 -15.53 3.73
C LYS A 93 -4.53 -15.13 3.60
N ASP A 94 -5.41 -15.71 4.42
CA ASP A 94 -6.85 -15.44 4.40
C ASP A 94 -7.14 -13.95 4.70
N LEU A 95 -6.42 -13.36 5.66
CA LEU A 95 -6.51 -11.93 5.99
C LEU A 95 -6.07 -11.06 4.82
N ARG A 96 -4.96 -11.41 4.15
CA ARG A 96 -4.45 -10.65 3.01
C ARG A 96 -5.40 -10.69 1.83
N GLU A 97 -5.93 -11.87 1.51
CA GLU A 97 -6.91 -12.05 0.44
C GLU A 97 -8.20 -11.28 0.72
N ALA A 98 -8.74 -11.38 1.95
CA ALA A 98 -9.94 -10.68 2.36
C ALA A 98 -9.77 -9.16 2.31
N ALA A 99 -8.67 -8.64 2.87
CA ALA A 99 -8.37 -7.21 2.88
C ALA A 99 -8.23 -6.65 1.45
N LEU A 100 -7.46 -7.34 0.59
CA LEU A 100 -7.23 -6.90 -0.78
C LEU A 100 -8.50 -6.99 -1.63
N LYS A 101 -9.31 -8.04 -1.47
CA LYS A 101 -10.58 -8.19 -2.16
C LYS A 101 -11.54 -7.05 -1.82
N LEU A 102 -11.77 -6.81 -0.53
CA LEU A 102 -12.65 -5.73 -0.09
C LEU A 102 -12.12 -4.37 -0.53
N TRP A 103 -10.81 -4.17 -0.52
CA TRP A 103 -10.22 -2.91 -0.97
C TRP A 103 -10.45 -2.70 -2.47
N LYS A 104 -10.24 -3.74 -3.29
CA LYS A 104 -10.50 -3.67 -4.73
C LYS A 104 -11.95 -3.39 -5.08
N GLU A 105 -12.87 -3.99 -4.34
CA GLU A 105 -14.31 -3.82 -4.58
C GLU A 105 -14.82 -2.41 -4.23
N ASN A 106 -14.19 -1.74 -3.25
CA ASN A 106 -14.71 -0.50 -2.67
C ASN A 106 -13.86 0.74 -2.95
N TYR A 107 -12.56 0.58 -3.20
CA TYR A 107 -11.60 1.68 -3.19
C TYR A 107 -10.51 1.61 -4.26
N ALA A 108 -10.28 0.45 -4.90
CA ALA A 108 -9.35 0.44 -6.03
C ALA A 108 -9.84 1.43 -7.08
N PRO A 109 -8.94 2.22 -7.67
CA PRO A 109 -9.29 3.05 -8.80
C PRO A 109 -9.93 2.13 -9.85
N LYS A 110 -11.18 2.42 -10.23
CA LYS A 110 -11.84 1.72 -11.32
C LYS A 110 -10.95 1.96 -12.53
N GLN A 111 -10.32 0.90 -13.03
CA GLN A 111 -9.74 0.91 -14.37
C GLN A 111 -10.90 1.05 -15.35
N GLU A 112 -11.36 2.28 -15.58
CA GLU A 112 -12.07 2.63 -16.80
C GLU A 112 -11.02 2.58 -17.92
N ASP A 113 -11.10 1.52 -18.73
CA ASP A 113 -10.61 1.41 -20.10
C ASP A 113 -9.34 2.20 -20.44
N ALA A 114 -8.19 1.75 -19.91
CA ALA A 114 -6.90 2.07 -20.51
C ALA A 114 -6.34 0.79 -21.13
N GLU A 115 -6.79 0.52 -22.36
CA GLU A 115 -6.09 -0.35 -23.30
C GLU A 115 -4.74 0.36 -23.63
N GLU A 116 -3.74 0.22 -22.76
CA GLU A 116 -2.42 0.82 -22.98
C GLU A 116 -1.68 0.03 -24.07
N ALA A 117 -1.71 0.59 -25.29
CA ALA A 117 -0.67 0.36 -26.28
C ALA A 117 0.71 0.68 -25.65
N PRO A 118 1.78 -0.03 -26.04
CA PRO A 118 3.12 0.21 -25.52
C PRO A 118 3.50 1.68 -25.76
N VAL A 119 3.64 2.43 -24.67
CA VAL A 119 4.01 3.85 -24.69
C VAL A 119 5.46 3.95 -25.21
N GLU A 120 5.61 4.39 -26.46
CA GLU A 120 6.90 4.84 -26.98
C GLU A 120 7.41 5.97 -26.08
N ALA A 121 8.72 5.94 -25.75
CA ALA A 121 9.33 6.91 -24.86
C ALA A 121 9.01 8.34 -25.34
N PRO A 122 8.61 9.27 -24.45
CA PRO A 122 8.26 10.62 -24.85
C PRO A 122 9.45 11.29 -25.55
N GLU A 123 9.21 11.85 -26.73
CA GLU A 123 10.23 12.59 -27.46
C GLU A 123 10.64 13.84 -26.67
N VAL A 124 11.92 13.89 -26.33
CA VAL A 124 12.53 15.03 -25.65
C VAL A 124 12.67 16.18 -26.65
N THR A 125 11.97 17.29 -26.41
CA THR A 125 12.06 18.47 -27.27
C THR A 125 13.28 19.33 -26.91
N ALA A 126 13.86 20.02 -27.91
CA ALA A 126 15.03 20.89 -27.72
C ALA A 126 14.77 22.03 -26.71
N GLU A 127 13.52 22.50 -26.62
CA GLU A 127 13.10 23.52 -25.65
C GLU A 127 13.17 22.99 -24.21
N TRP A 128 12.66 21.78 -23.98
CA TRP A 128 12.72 21.13 -22.68
C TRP A 128 14.17 20.80 -22.27
N GLU A 129 15.02 20.36 -23.21
CA GLU A 129 16.44 20.12 -22.93
C GLU A 129 17.16 21.37 -22.46
N GLN A 130 16.93 22.50 -23.15
CA GLN A 130 17.59 23.76 -22.82
C GLN A 130 17.17 24.26 -21.44
N GLU A 131 15.91 24.10 -21.09
CA GLU A 131 15.38 24.53 -19.80
C GLU A 131 15.80 23.62 -18.64
N LEU A 132 15.89 22.31 -18.90
CA LEU A 132 16.50 21.36 -17.98
C LEU A 132 17.96 21.78 -17.70
N ARG A 133 18.76 22.06 -18.74
CA ARG A 133 20.16 22.51 -18.61
C ARG A 133 20.31 23.86 -17.89
N ASN A 134 19.28 24.71 -17.92
CA ASN A 134 19.28 25.98 -17.19
C ASN A 134 18.97 25.76 -15.70
N THR A 135 18.08 24.82 -15.39
CA THR A 135 17.61 24.53 -14.02
C THR A 135 18.60 23.69 -13.21
N ILE A 136 19.26 22.73 -13.85
CA ILE A 136 20.26 21.86 -13.22
C ILE A 136 21.59 22.01 -13.93
N SER A 137 22.70 21.74 -13.25
CA SER A 137 24.03 21.83 -13.86
C SER A 137 24.09 21.02 -15.16
N ALA A 138 24.64 21.59 -16.24
CA ALA A 138 24.70 20.97 -17.57
C ALA A 138 25.21 19.52 -17.57
N ALA A 139 26.24 19.21 -16.77
CA ALA A 139 26.79 17.85 -16.66
C ALA A 139 25.78 16.81 -16.09
N LYS A 140 24.87 17.25 -15.22
CA LYS A 140 23.79 16.40 -14.69
C LYS A 140 22.64 16.26 -15.68
N ALA A 141 22.30 17.33 -16.40
CA ALA A 141 21.29 17.30 -17.45
C ALA A 141 21.66 16.32 -18.56
N GLU A 142 22.89 16.38 -19.07
CA GLU A 142 23.39 15.48 -20.11
C GLU A 142 23.30 14.00 -19.71
N ALA A 143 23.65 13.69 -18.46
CA ALA A 143 23.60 12.32 -17.95
C ALA A 143 22.16 11.76 -17.86
N ILE A 144 21.15 12.62 -17.73
CA ILE A 144 19.73 12.23 -17.71
C ILE A 144 19.20 12.07 -19.12
N LEU A 145 19.52 13.04 -20.00
CA LEU A 145 19.15 13.00 -21.41
C LEU A 145 19.69 11.75 -22.12
N ALA A 146 20.85 11.24 -21.69
CA ALA A 146 21.40 9.98 -22.16
C ALA A 146 20.70 8.71 -21.64
N SER A 147 19.64 8.84 -20.82
CA SER A 147 18.93 7.71 -20.20
C SER A 147 17.41 7.84 -20.41
N PRO A 148 16.87 7.33 -21.52
CA PRO A 148 15.44 7.42 -21.85
C PRO A 148 14.51 6.90 -20.74
N GLU A 149 14.91 5.82 -20.05
CA GLU A 149 14.18 5.26 -18.91
C GLU A 149 14.13 6.20 -17.71
N ALA A 150 15.16 7.03 -17.50
CA ALA A 150 15.18 7.99 -16.40
C ALA A 150 14.22 9.15 -16.69
N ILE A 151 14.09 9.53 -17.96
CA ILE A 151 13.20 10.61 -18.41
C ILE A 151 11.74 10.19 -18.28
N ALA A 152 11.38 8.99 -18.77
CA ALA A 152 10.02 8.46 -18.66
C ALA A 152 9.50 8.44 -17.20
N VAL A 153 10.39 8.17 -16.25
CA VAL A 153 10.04 8.06 -14.82
C VAL A 153 10.01 9.40 -14.09
N LEU A 154 10.71 10.41 -14.60
CA LEU A 154 10.61 11.78 -14.10
C LEU A 154 9.33 12.48 -14.61
N LEU A 155 8.77 12.00 -15.72
CA LEU A 155 7.60 12.57 -16.38
C LEU A 155 6.25 11.93 -15.97
N ASP A 156 6.26 10.84 -15.20
CA ASP A 156 5.03 10.15 -14.77
C ASP A 156 5.05 9.85 -13.27
N ASP A 157 4.12 10.49 -12.53
CA ASP A 157 4.04 10.44 -11.06
C ASP A 157 3.52 9.09 -10.55
N GLU A 158 2.74 8.37 -11.36
CA GLU A 158 2.13 7.09 -11.02
C GLU A 158 3.07 5.93 -11.34
N LYS A 159 3.81 6.04 -12.45
CA LYS A 159 4.68 4.95 -12.94
C LYS A 159 6.00 4.81 -12.17
N ARG A 160 6.40 5.79 -11.34
CA ARG A 160 7.67 5.76 -10.58
C ARG A 160 7.82 4.59 -9.59
N PHE A 161 6.71 3.98 -9.19
CA PHE A 161 6.69 2.86 -8.26
C PHE A 161 6.59 1.50 -8.95
N GLU A 162 6.36 1.48 -10.26
CA GLU A 162 6.24 0.23 -10.99
C GLU A 162 7.61 -0.43 -11.17
N PRO A 163 7.69 -1.77 -11.07
CA PRO A 163 8.96 -2.50 -11.08
C PRO A 163 9.89 -2.17 -12.25
N GLN A 164 9.34 -1.97 -13.46
CA GLN A 164 10.09 -1.67 -14.68
C GLN A 164 10.71 -0.26 -14.70
N TYR A 165 10.25 0.64 -13.83
CA TYR A 165 10.67 2.04 -13.76
C TYR A 165 11.53 2.35 -12.53
N LYS A 166 11.61 1.43 -11.56
CA LYS A 166 12.44 1.56 -10.35
C LYS A 166 13.91 1.79 -10.65
N GLU A 167 14.44 1.12 -11.67
CA GLU A 167 15.85 1.26 -12.06
C GLU A 167 16.14 2.63 -12.67
N GLY A 168 15.25 3.12 -13.54
CA GLY A 168 15.30 4.48 -14.11
C GLY A 168 15.24 5.55 -13.03
N TYR A 169 14.33 5.43 -12.06
CA TYR A 169 14.23 6.33 -10.92
C TYR A 169 15.48 6.33 -10.04
N ALA A 170 16.01 5.15 -9.71
CA ALA A 170 17.22 5.02 -8.90
C ALA A 170 18.43 5.68 -9.60
N LYS A 171 18.52 5.53 -10.92
CA LYS A 171 19.56 6.15 -11.75
C LYS A 171 19.40 7.67 -11.80
N ALA A 172 18.19 8.19 -12.04
CA ALA A 172 17.88 9.61 -11.99
C ALA A 172 18.24 10.23 -10.62
N LYS A 173 17.80 9.60 -9.53
CA LYS A 173 18.08 10.02 -8.16
C LYS A 173 19.56 10.02 -7.82
N LYS A 174 20.34 9.06 -8.34
CA LYS A 174 21.80 9.00 -8.17
C LYS A 174 22.51 10.15 -8.89
N ILE A 175 22.05 10.52 -10.08
CA ILE A 175 22.64 11.59 -10.90
C ILE A 175 22.28 12.98 -10.35
N LEU A 176 21.00 13.19 -10.03
CA LEU A 176 20.46 14.49 -9.65
C LEU A 176 20.54 14.80 -8.15
N GLY A 177 20.46 13.77 -7.32
CA GLY A 177 20.06 13.90 -5.92
C GLY A 177 18.58 14.30 -5.77
N THR A 178 18.06 14.21 -4.55
CA THR A 178 16.63 14.43 -4.26
C THR A 178 16.11 15.79 -4.73
N ARG A 179 16.90 16.87 -4.57
CA ARG A 179 16.53 18.22 -5.00
C ARG A 179 16.50 18.38 -6.52
N GLY A 180 17.40 17.71 -7.24
CA GLY A 180 17.40 17.78 -8.70
C GLY A 180 16.21 17.03 -9.29
N VAL A 181 15.82 15.89 -8.72
CA VAL A 181 14.63 15.13 -9.13
C VAL A 181 13.35 15.98 -8.99
N LEU A 182 13.22 16.70 -7.86
CA LEU A 182 12.10 17.62 -7.61
C LEU A 182 12.06 18.79 -8.61
N ALA A 183 13.22 19.32 -8.99
CA ALA A 183 13.31 20.41 -9.95
C ALA A 183 12.85 19.98 -11.36
N VAL A 184 13.14 18.73 -11.77
CA VAL A 184 12.64 18.19 -13.04
C VAL A 184 11.13 17.93 -12.99
N TRP A 185 10.62 17.46 -11.85
CA TRP A 185 9.19 17.19 -11.65
C TRP A 185 8.32 18.45 -11.76
N GLN A 186 8.82 19.61 -11.31
CA GLN A 186 8.11 20.88 -11.43
C GLN A 186 8.01 21.40 -12.88
N PHE A 187 8.69 20.76 -13.83
CA PHE A 187 8.89 21.25 -15.19
C PHE A 187 8.28 20.33 -16.26
N GLN A 188 7.19 19.62 -15.94
CA GLN A 188 6.52 18.75 -16.93
C GLN A 188 5.93 19.59 -18.07
N PRO A 189 6.32 19.36 -19.34
CA PRO A 189 5.67 20.03 -20.46
C PRO A 189 4.23 19.50 -20.58
N GLY A 190 3.24 20.38 -20.37
CA GLY A 190 1.82 20.06 -20.51
C GLY A 190 0.97 20.11 -19.24
N LYS A 191 1.48 20.60 -18.11
CA LYS A 191 0.67 21.11 -16.99
C LYS A 191 0.58 22.62 -17.01
#